data_AF-A0A5S4WHI2-F1
#
_entry.id   AF-A0A5S4WHI2-F1
#
_cell.length_a   1.000
_cell.length_b   1.000
_cell.length_c   1.000
_cell.angle_alpha   90.00
_cell.angle_beta   90.00
_cell.angle_gamma   90.00
#
_symmetry.space_group_name_H-M   'P 1'
#
loop_
_entity.id
_entity.type
_entity.pdbx_description
1 polymer ?
#
loop_
_entity_poly.entity_id
_entity_poly.type
_entity_poly.pdbx_seq_one_letter_code
_entity_poly.pdbx_strand_id
1 'polypeptide(L)'
;MTTHKMATRNDKTEDAYRKRAAQLANSAKKKARRRVSPTELAQNLIARRAELAPSTFRQNRAAITFMMNEVAKDQPALEPETRAVIAMLKDVESVDRPDDGVPRTSARKQKRLDDDLDRISHGALATTSPNASALVDCLTVGSLTGARLVEWPTARFGRSDDPDYTWQLTLVNGKQGNGRAHGETRVLRWEWLPEELVDQTKAWIFAAREAAANGSYETLITTLESLMRRLTKQLFPTRKRRPTLSSARHAATARWKMNYVVSARSAEDKELGLAIVAALLGHATDETATRHYARAGEAHGRFPTPTPDPAEVARVRKRYSTALGARRTVPKP
;
A
#
# COMPACT_ATOMS: atom_id res chain seq x y z
N MET A 1 -4.16 30.94 -9.46
CA MET A 1 -4.73 29.98 -10.43
C MET A 1 -4.32 28.57 -10.03
N THR A 2 -5.21 27.83 -9.39
CA THR A 2 -4.94 26.46 -8.91
C THR A 2 -5.09 25.51 -10.08
N THR A 3 -3.98 25.21 -10.76
CA THR A 3 -3.97 24.17 -11.80
C THR A 3 -4.33 22.84 -11.15
N HIS A 4 -5.57 22.37 -11.36
CA HIS A 4 -5.93 20.99 -11.11
C HIS A 4 -5.05 20.12 -12.01
N LYS A 5 -3.96 19.60 -11.44
CA LYS A 5 -3.11 18.59 -12.08
C LYS A 5 -4.03 17.42 -12.42
N MET A 6 -4.34 17.23 -13.71
CA MET A 6 -5.18 16.12 -14.16
C MET A 6 -4.57 14.84 -13.60
N ALA A 7 -5.39 14.06 -12.90
CA ALA A 7 -4.95 12.79 -12.38
C ALA A 7 -4.58 11.89 -13.57
N THR A 8 -3.30 11.59 -13.73
CA THR A 8 -2.82 10.65 -14.75
C THR A 8 -3.35 9.27 -14.32
N ARG A 9 -4.43 8.83 -14.98
CA ARG A 9 -4.96 7.47 -14.84
C ARG A 9 -4.13 6.59 -15.75
N ASN A 10 -3.64 5.47 -15.23
CA ASN A 10 -3.01 4.44 -16.06
C ASN A 10 -4.09 3.45 -16.54
N ASP A 11 -3.85 2.75 -17.65
CA ASP A 11 -4.81 1.83 -18.27
C ASP A 11 -5.33 0.77 -17.27
N LYS A 12 -4.47 0.28 -16.37
CA LYS A 12 -4.86 -0.64 -15.29
C LYS A 12 -5.94 -0.04 -14.38
N THR A 13 -5.88 1.26 -14.08
CA THR A 13 -6.89 1.95 -13.26
C THR A 13 -8.21 2.07 -14.02
N GLU A 14 -8.15 2.34 -15.32
CA GLU A 14 -9.34 2.41 -16.16
C GLU A 14 -10.03 1.05 -16.27
N ASP A 15 -9.28 -0.02 -16.52
CA ASP A 15 -9.79 -1.38 -16.55
C ASP A 15 -10.40 -1.80 -15.20
N ALA A 16 -9.78 -1.41 -14.09
CA ALA A 16 -10.33 -1.63 -12.77
C ALA A 16 -11.66 -0.89 -12.57
N TYR A 17 -11.80 0.34 -13.10
CA TYR A 17 -13.07 1.06 -13.10
C TYR A 17 -14.12 0.38 -13.98
N ARG A 18 -13.78 -0.03 -15.21
CA ARG A 18 -14.68 -0.78 -16.11
C ARG A 18 -15.19 -2.05 -15.43
N LYS A 19 -14.29 -2.89 -14.92
CA LYS A 19 -14.64 -4.14 -14.19
C LYS A 19 -15.54 -3.87 -12.99
N ARG A 20 -15.22 -2.86 -12.18
CA ARG A 20 -16.02 -2.50 -11.00
C ARG A 20 -17.40 -1.97 -11.37
N ALA A 21 -17.51 -1.11 -12.38
CA ALA A 21 -18.79 -0.60 -12.86
C ALA A 21 -19.67 -1.74 -13.38
N ALA A 22 -19.11 -2.67 -14.16
CA ALA A 22 -19.82 -3.85 -14.63
C ALA A 22 -20.29 -4.75 -13.47
N GLN A 23 -19.47 -4.97 -12.44
CA GLN A 23 -19.86 -5.73 -11.24
C GLN A 23 -21.02 -5.07 -10.49
N LEU A 24 -21.00 -3.74 -10.36
CA LEU A 24 -22.08 -2.99 -9.72
C LEU A 24 -23.38 -3.09 -10.53
N ALA A 25 -23.30 -2.90 -11.85
CA ALA A 25 -24.45 -3.03 -12.74
C ALA A 25 -25.04 -4.45 -12.71
N ASN A 26 -24.20 -5.49 -12.75
CA ASN A 26 -24.64 -6.89 -12.66
C ASN A 26 -25.28 -7.22 -11.31
N SER A 27 -24.71 -6.70 -10.22
CA SER A 27 -25.28 -6.88 -8.88
C SER A 27 -26.63 -6.20 -8.75
N ALA A 28 -26.76 -4.97 -9.29
CA ALA A 28 -28.02 -4.23 -9.31
C ALA A 28 -29.07 -4.96 -10.18
N LYS A 29 -28.69 -5.42 -11.37
CA LYS A 29 -29.54 -6.23 -12.25
C LYS A 29 -30.05 -7.49 -11.55
N LYS A 30 -29.15 -8.24 -10.89
CA LYS A 30 -29.52 -9.47 -10.16
C LYS A 30 -30.49 -9.19 -9.01
N LYS A 31 -30.26 -8.12 -8.26
CA LYS A 31 -31.15 -7.71 -7.15
C LYS A 31 -32.52 -7.25 -7.65
N ALA A 32 -32.56 -6.46 -8.72
CA ALA A 32 -33.78 -5.93 -9.30
C ALA A 32 -34.53 -6.95 -10.20
N ARG A 33 -33.88 -8.05 -10.58
CA ARG A 33 -34.37 -9.03 -11.58
C ARG A 33 -34.73 -8.41 -12.95
N ARG A 34 -34.19 -7.24 -13.26
CA ARG A 34 -34.37 -6.51 -14.52
C ARG A 34 -33.15 -5.67 -14.83
N ARG A 35 -33.07 -5.12 -16.05
CA ARG A 35 -32.09 -4.08 -16.36
C ARG A 35 -32.37 -2.85 -15.48
N VAL A 36 -31.30 -2.26 -14.97
CA VAL A 36 -31.31 -1.09 -14.11
C VAL A 36 -30.75 0.07 -14.92
N SER A 37 -31.43 1.21 -14.93
CA SER A 37 -30.95 2.38 -15.69
C SER A 37 -29.69 2.98 -15.04
N PRO A 38 -28.89 3.77 -15.79
CA PRO A 38 -27.76 4.51 -15.22
C PRO A 38 -28.14 5.35 -13.99
N THR A 39 -29.29 6.04 -14.06
CA THR A 39 -29.84 6.84 -12.96
C THR A 39 -30.19 5.99 -11.75
N GLU A 40 -30.89 4.88 -11.95
CA GLU A 40 -31.23 3.95 -10.86
C GLU A 40 -29.97 3.34 -10.24
N LEU A 41 -28.93 3.05 -11.03
CA LEU A 41 -27.66 2.52 -10.54
C LEU A 41 -26.96 3.53 -9.61
N ALA A 42 -26.95 4.82 -9.99
CA ALA A 42 -26.40 5.89 -9.16
C ALA A 42 -27.20 6.12 -7.88
N GLN A 43 -28.53 6.18 -7.97
CA GLN A 43 -29.41 6.29 -6.81
C GLN A 43 -29.21 5.12 -5.83
N ASN A 44 -29.12 3.89 -6.34
CA ASN A 44 -28.84 2.71 -5.54
C ASN A 44 -27.48 2.79 -4.81
N LEU A 45 -26.45 3.37 -5.44
CA LEU A 45 -25.16 3.57 -4.79
C LEU A 45 -25.27 4.62 -3.67
N ILE A 46 -25.96 5.74 -3.92
CA ILE A 46 -26.17 6.82 -2.95
C ILE A 46 -26.96 6.33 -1.74
N ALA A 47 -28.05 5.58 -1.96
CA ALA A 47 -28.87 5.02 -0.89
C ALA A 47 -28.07 4.11 0.05
N ARG A 48 -27.08 3.38 -0.49
CA ARG A 48 -26.23 2.45 0.27
C ARG A 48 -25.00 3.12 0.91
N ARG A 49 -24.87 4.45 0.85
CA ARG A 49 -23.68 5.16 1.36
C ARG A 49 -23.33 4.80 2.81
N ALA A 50 -24.34 4.64 3.66
CA ALA A 50 -24.17 4.31 5.08
C ALA A 50 -23.82 2.82 5.32
N GLU A 51 -24.13 1.94 4.38
CA GLU A 51 -23.79 0.51 4.43
C GLU A 51 -22.36 0.25 3.97
N LEU A 52 -21.79 1.15 3.17
CA LEU A 52 -20.49 0.96 2.54
C LEU A 52 -19.38 1.62 3.36
N ALA A 53 -18.21 0.99 3.39
CA ALA A 53 -17.02 1.67 3.91
C ALA A 53 -16.73 2.93 3.07
N PRO A 54 -16.27 4.04 3.67
CA PRO A 54 -16.04 5.30 2.94
C PRO A 54 -15.14 5.15 1.71
N SER A 55 -14.09 4.32 1.81
CA SER A 55 -13.21 4.02 0.67
C SER A 55 -13.93 3.25 -0.44
N THR A 56 -14.81 2.31 -0.10
CA THR A 56 -15.58 1.51 -1.04
C THR A 56 -16.59 2.38 -1.77
N PHE A 57 -17.31 3.26 -1.06
CA PHE A 57 -18.23 4.21 -1.66
C PHE A 57 -17.52 5.12 -2.66
N ARG A 58 -16.40 5.76 -2.25
CA ARG A 58 -15.60 6.63 -3.14
C ARG A 58 -15.13 5.90 -4.39
N GLN A 59 -14.70 4.65 -4.25
CA GLN A 59 -14.25 3.82 -5.37
C GLN A 59 -15.38 3.41 -6.33
N ASN A 60 -16.55 3.05 -5.79
CA ASN A 60 -17.73 2.74 -6.60
C ASN A 60 -18.23 3.99 -7.35
N ARG A 61 -18.27 5.13 -6.67
CA ARG A 61 -18.65 6.44 -7.25
C ARG A 61 -17.73 6.80 -8.41
N ALA A 62 -16.41 6.68 -8.21
CA ALA A 62 -15.43 6.92 -9.26
C ALA A 62 -15.59 5.97 -10.45
N ALA A 63 -15.87 4.68 -10.21
CA ALA A 63 -16.08 3.70 -11.27
C ALA A 63 -17.33 4.00 -12.12
N ILE A 64 -18.46 4.34 -11.49
CA ILE A 64 -19.68 4.73 -12.22
C ILE A 64 -19.44 6.03 -12.99
N THR A 65 -18.83 7.04 -12.35
CA THR A 65 -18.49 8.32 -13.02
C THR A 65 -17.59 8.09 -14.23
N PHE A 66 -16.59 7.21 -14.12
CA PHE A 66 -15.72 6.84 -15.23
C PHE A 66 -16.52 6.21 -16.38
N MET A 67 -17.34 5.19 -16.08
CA MET A 67 -18.16 4.52 -17.09
C MET A 67 -19.11 5.49 -17.81
N MET A 68 -19.75 6.41 -17.07
CA MET A 68 -20.63 7.41 -17.69
C MET A 68 -19.90 8.36 -18.63
N ASN A 69 -18.66 8.74 -18.33
CA ASN A 69 -17.85 9.55 -19.25
C ASN A 69 -17.47 8.78 -20.52
N GLU A 70 -17.21 7.48 -20.42
CA GLU A 70 -16.94 6.64 -21.61
C GLU A 70 -18.20 6.49 -22.46
N VAL A 71 -19.36 6.18 -21.85
CA VAL A 71 -20.65 6.12 -22.59
C VAL A 71 -20.97 7.46 -23.27
N ALA A 72 -20.75 8.59 -22.60
CA ALA A 72 -21.00 9.90 -23.19
C ALA A 72 -20.15 10.15 -24.46
N LYS A 73 -18.90 9.67 -24.46
CA LYS A 73 -18.00 9.77 -25.63
C LYS A 73 -18.42 8.83 -26.75
N ASP A 74 -18.71 7.58 -26.41
CA ASP A 74 -19.00 6.52 -27.38
C ASP A 74 -20.42 6.64 -27.97
N GLN A 75 -21.35 7.22 -27.19
CA GLN A 75 -22.76 7.37 -27.54
C GLN A 75 -23.25 8.79 -27.21
N PRO A 76 -22.97 9.80 -28.06
CA PRO A 76 -23.32 11.20 -27.80
C PRO A 76 -24.81 11.44 -27.55
N ALA A 77 -25.69 10.62 -28.12
CA ALA A 77 -27.14 10.67 -27.87
C ALA A 77 -27.50 10.43 -26.39
N LEU A 78 -26.66 9.73 -25.63
CA LEU A 78 -26.83 9.49 -24.19
C LEU A 78 -26.08 10.50 -23.32
N GLU A 79 -25.43 11.52 -23.91
CA GLU A 79 -24.70 12.52 -23.14
C GLU A 79 -25.59 13.23 -22.10
N PRO A 80 -26.82 13.70 -22.40
CA PRO A 80 -27.65 14.37 -21.40
C PRO A 80 -27.94 13.49 -20.17
N GLU A 81 -28.25 12.21 -20.39
CA GLU A 81 -28.52 11.25 -19.32
C GLU A 81 -27.26 10.96 -18.49
N THR A 82 -26.14 10.65 -19.16
CA THR A 82 -24.88 10.33 -18.48
C THR A 82 -24.31 11.53 -17.72
N ARG A 83 -24.47 12.77 -18.22
CA ARG A 83 -24.11 14.00 -17.52
C ARG A 83 -24.96 14.22 -16.28
N ALA A 84 -26.26 13.98 -16.34
CA ALA A 84 -27.15 14.05 -15.18
C ALA A 84 -26.71 13.07 -14.08
N VAL A 85 -26.32 11.84 -14.46
CA VAL A 85 -25.79 10.85 -13.51
C VAL A 85 -24.45 11.30 -12.90
N ILE A 86 -23.54 11.85 -13.69
CA ILE A 86 -22.26 12.39 -13.19
C ILE A 86 -22.52 13.52 -12.19
N ALA A 87 -23.42 14.46 -12.52
CA ALA A 87 -23.80 15.56 -11.65
C ALA A 87 -24.39 15.04 -10.32
N MET A 88 -25.29 14.06 -10.39
CA MET A 88 -25.86 13.40 -9.20
C MET A 88 -24.80 12.82 -8.28
N LEU A 89 -23.68 12.30 -8.82
CA LEU A 89 -22.62 11.67 -8.04
C LEU A 89 -21.53 12.65 -7.57
N LYS A 90 -21.33 13.79 -8.25
CA LYS A 90 -20.17 14.67 -8.09
C LYS A 90 -19.97 15.12 -6.63
N ASP A 91 -21.05 15.53 -5.98
CA ASP A 91 -21.02 16.18 -4.67
C ASP A 91 -21.54 15.27 -3.54
N VAL A 92 -21.84 14.00 -3.82
CA VAL A 92 -22.26 13.06 -2.78
C VAL A 92 -21.04 12.59 -2.00
N GLU A 93 -20.86 13.10 -0.79
CA GLU A 93 -19.81 12.65 0.11
C GLU A 93 -20.06 11.23 0.65
N SER A 94 -18.97 10.53 0.96
CA SER A 94 -19.07 9.32 1.77
C SER A 94 -19.43 9.70 3.20
N VAL A 95 -20.39 9.00 3.78
CA VAL A 95 -20.66 9.08 5.23
C VAL A 95 -19.85 8.05 5.98
N ASP A 96 -19.53 8.32 7.23
CA ASP A 96 -18.95 7.30 8.10
C ASP A 96 -19.96 6.19 8.32
N ARG A 97 -19.49 4.96 8.10
CA ARG A 97 -20.26 3.76 8.44
C ARG A 97 -20.18 3.57 9.95
N PRO A 98 -21.32 3.35 10.65
CA PRO A 98 -21.30 2.96 12.07
C PRO A 98 -20.37 1.77 12.28
N ASP A 99 -19.57 1.78 13.34
CA ASP A 99 -18.74 0.63 13.70
C ASP A 99 -19.67 -0.55 13.99
N ASP A 100 -19.67 -1.53 13.08
CA ASP A 100 -20.46 -2.75 13.20
C ASP A 100 -19.74 -3.80 14.06
N GLY A 101 -18.59 -3.44 14.65
CA GLY A 101 -17.74 -4.34 15.42
C GLY A 101 -17.05 -5.40 14.57
N VAL A 102 -17.26 -5.42 13.24
CA VAL A 102 -16.68 -6.42 12.34
C VAL A 102 -15.28 -5.98 11.91
N PRO A 103 -14.22 -6.71 12.29
CA PRO A 103 -12.88 -6.32 11.93
C PRO A 103 -12.66 -6.37 10.41
N ARG A 104 -12.30 -5.23 9.83
CA ARG A 104 -11.88 -5.09 8.42
C ARG A 104 -10.81 -6.13 8.05
N THR A 105 -10.74 -6.55 6.78
CA THR A 105 -9.73 -7.51 6.30
C THR A 105 -8.30 -7.10 6.59
N SER A 106 -7.97 -5.80 6.52
CA SER A 106 -6.65 -5.29 6.95
C SER A 106 -6.46 -5.28 8.46
N ALA A 107 -7.52 -5.12 9.25
CA ALA A 107 -7.51 -5.23 10.70
C ALA A 107 -7.32 -6.68 11.19
N ARG A 108 -7.47 -7.68 10.30
CA ARG A 108 -7.16 -9.09 10.57
C ARG A 108 -5.70 -9.44 10.29
N LYS A 109 -4.93 -8.56 9.66
CA LYS A 109 -3.50 -8.79 9.37
C LYS A 109 -2.65 -8.41 10.58
N GLN A 110 -1.71 -9.29 10.94
CA GLN A 110 -0.68 -8.97 11.91
C GLN A 110 0.34 -8.04 11.25
N LYS A 111 0.70 -6.94 11.91
CA LYS A 111 1.71 -5.99 11.38
C LYS A 111 3.14 -6.36 11.80
N ARG A 112 3.29 -7.22 12.80
CA ARG A 112 4.58 -7.77 13.26
C ARG A 112 4.95 -8.99 12.43
N LEU A 113 6.23 -9.14 12.12
CA LEU A 113 6.77 -10.31 11.44
C LEU A 113 8.06 -10.83 12.10
N ASP A 114 8.89 -9.95 12.68
CA ASP A 114 10.23 -10.31 13.18
C ASP A 114 10.25 -11.54 14.10
N ASP A 115 9.35 -11.61 15.07
CA ASP A 115 9.25 -12.74 16.03
C ASP A 115 8.80 -14.07 15.37
N ASP A 116 8.13 -13.99 14.22
CA ASP A 116 7.55 -15.14 13.53
C ASP A 116 8.33 -15.52 12.27
N LEU A 117 9.25 -14.67 11.80
CA LEU A 117 9.90 -14.81 10.51
C LEU A 117 10.69 -16.11 10.41
N ASP A 118 11.43 -16.48 11.46
CA ASP A 118 12.18 -17.75 11.46
C ASP A 118 11.25 -18.95 11.44
N ARG A 119 10.19 -18.95 12.25
CA ARG A 119 9.21 -20.04 12.28
C ARG A 119 8.51 -20.22 10.94
N ILE A 120 8.17 -19.10 10.29
CA ILE A 120 7.55 -19.11 8.95
C ILE A 120 8.55 -19.59 7.90
N SER A 121 9.81 -19.15 7.98
CA SER A 121 10.84 -19.52 7.00
C SER A 121 11.19 -21.00 7.09
N HIS A 122 11.45 -21.51 8.30
CA HIS A 122 11.64 -22.94 8.54
C HIS A 122 10.40 -23.74 8.12
N GLY A 123 9.20 -23.26 8.46
CA GLY A 123 7.95 -23.89 8.06
C GLY A 123 7.75 -23.94 6.54
N ALA A 124 8.19 -22.91 5.81
CA ALA A 124 8.12 -22.86 4.35
C ALA A 124 9.11 -23.85 3.71
N LEU A 125 10.37 -23.84 4.16
CA LEU A 125 11.42 -24.71 3.67
C LEU A 125 11.18 -26.19 4.00
N ALA A 126 10.41 -26.49 5.04
CA ALA A 126 9.96 -27.84 5.36
C ALA A 126 8.81 -28.34 4.44
N THR A 127 8.28 -27.50 3.55
CA THR A 127 7.26 -27.93 2.58
C THR A 127 7.89 -28.40 1.26
N THR A 128 7.14 -29.19 0.49
CA THR A 128 7.48 -29.56 -0.88
C THR A 128 7.08 -28.49 -1.92
N SER A 129 6.73 -27.28 -1.47
CA SER A 129 6.27 -26.24 -2.39
C SER A 129 7.43 -25.70 -3.23
N PRO A 130 7.30 -25.58 -4.56
CA PRO A 130 8.34 -24.98 -5.38
C PRO A 130 8.58 -23.49 -5.05
N ASN A 131 7.63 -22.85 -4.36
CA ASN A 131 7.70 -21.45 -3.97
C ASN A 131 8.22 -21.24 -2.54
N ALA A 132 8.73 -22.28 -1.88
CA ALA A 132 9.21 -22.19 -0.50
C ALA A 132 10.36 -21.18 -0.35
N SER A 133 11.44 -21.34 -1.11
CA SER A 133 12.60 -20.44 -1.05
C SER A 133 12.23 -19.01 -1.46
N ALA A 134 11.47 -18.85 -2.54
CA ALA A 134 10.97 -17.55 -2.98
C ALA A 134 10.10 -16.83 -1.92
N LEU A 135 9.34 -17.58 -1.11
CA LEU A 135 8.60 -17.01 0.02
C LEU A 135 9.55 -16.51 1.11
N VAL A 136 10.58 -17.28 1.46
CA VAL A 136 11.59 -16.87 2.43
C VAL A 136 12.29 -15.60 1.96
N ASP A 137 12.80 -15.58 0.73
CA ASP A 137 13.50 -14.43 0.19
C ASP A 137 12.58 -13.20 0.13
N CYS A 138 11.34 -13.36 -0.33
CA CYS A 138 10.35 -12.28 -0.37
C CYS A 138 10.09 -11.68 1.02
N LEU A 139 9.97 -12.51 2.07
CA LEU A 139 9.69 -12.05 3.44
C LEU A 139 10.92 -11.40 4.08
N THR A 140 12.10 -12.02 3.93
CA THR A 140 13.36 -11.52 4.47
C THR A 140 13.74 -10.20 3.82
N VAL A 141 13.80 -10.15 2.50
CA VAL A 141 14.18 -8.95 1.75
C VAL A 141 13.10 -7.87 1.87
N GLY A 142 11.82 -8.26 1.92
CA GLY A 142 10.72 -7.33 2.23
C GLY A 142 10.84 -6.69 3.62
N SER A 143 11.37 -7.42 4.60
CA SER A 143 11.60 -6.94 5.98
C SER A 143 12.87 -6.12 6.12
N LEU A 144 13.88 -6.37 5.29
CA LEU A 144 15.08 -5.54 5.15
C LEU A 144 14.75 -4.18 4.55
N THR A 145 14.01 -4.18 3.43
CA THR A 145 13.90 -3.02 2.51
C THR A 145 12.57 -2.26 2.62
N GLY A 146 11.57 -2.84 3.27
CA GLY A 146 10.24 -2.25 3.33
C GLY A 146 9.55 -2.10 1.96
N ALA A 147 10.02 -2.76 0.90
CA ALA A 147 9.45 -2.59 -0.43
C ALA A 147 8.01 -3.12 -0.58
N ARG A 148 7.23 -2.51 -1.47
CA ARG A 148 5.95 -3.08 -1.90
C ARG A 148 6.22 -4.18 -2.90
N LEU A 149 5.35 -5.17 -2.93
CA LEU A 149 5.44 -6.27 -3.89
C LEU A 149 5.56 -5.73 -5.34
N VAL A 150 4.72 -4.76 -5.70
CA VAL A 150 4.73 -4.14 -7.04
C VAL A 150 6.02 -3.42 -7.44
N GLU A 151 6.95 -3.17 -6.51
CA GLU A 151 8.20 -2.44 -6.78
C GLU A 151 9.33 -3.40 -7.24
N TRP A 152 9.24 -4.69 -6.88
CA TRP A 152 10.30 -5.67 -7.11
C TRP A 152 10.65 -5.96 -8.58
N PRO A 153 9.68 -6.03 -9.52
CA PRO A 153 10.00 -6.28 -10.93
C PRO A 153 10.99 -5.28 -11.55
N THR A 154 11.09 -4.08 -10.97
CA THR A 154 11.97 -3.00 -11.47
C THR A 154 13.15 -2.71 -10.55
N ALA A 155 13.26 -3.41 -9.42
CA ALA A 155 14.27 -3.16 -8.40
C ALA A 155 15.68 -3.36 -8.94
N ARG A 156 16.60 -2.43 -8.65
CA ARG A 156 18.03 -2.52 -9.03
C ARG A 156 18.87 -2.53 -7.77
N PHE A 157 19.67 -3.58 -7.56
CA PHE A 157 20.52 -3.74 -6.39
C PHE A 157 21.97 -3.99 -6.82
N GLY A 158 22.91 -3.33 -6.16
CA GLY A 158 24.33 -3.44 -6.48
C GLY A 158 25.20 -2.60 -5.54
N ARG A 159 26.46 -2.41 -5.92
CA ARG A 159 27.36 -1.49 -5.21
C ARG A 159 26.80 -0.07 -5.29
N SER A 160 27.05 0.71 -4.25
CA SER A 160 26.70 2.14 -4.25
C SER A 160 27.70 2.93 -5.09
N ASP A 161 27.22 3.98 -5.74
CA ASP A 161 28.06 5.01 -6.36
C ASP A 161 28.47 6.09 -5.34
N ASP A 162 27.82 6.10 -4.18
CA ASP A 162 28.13 6.97 -3.04
C ASP A 162 29.21 6.30 -2.17
N PRO A 163 30.38 6.93 -1.97
CA PRO A 163 31.55 6.31 -1.33
C PRO A 163 31.33 5.95 0.15
N ASP A 164 30.36 6.58 0.81
CA ASP A 164 30.04 6.28 2.21
C ASP A 164 29.25 4.97 2.37
N TYR A 165 28.77 4.39 1.26
CA TYR A 165 27.92 3.21 1.28
C TYR A 165 28.47 2.08 0.42
N THR A 166 28.34 0.84 0.91
CA THR A 166 28.77 -0.34 0.16
C THR A 166 27.70 -0.80 -0.83
N TRP A 167 26.43 -0.74 -0.43
CA TRP A 167 25.30 -1.32 -1.17
C TRP A 167 24.19 -0.30 -1.39
N GLN A 168 23.57 -0.39 -2.57
CA GLN A 168 22.45 0.47 -2.96
C GLN A 168 21.32 -0.34 -3.59
N LEU A 169 20.09 -0.09 -3.15
CA LEU A 169 18.86 -0.56 -3.78
C LEU A 169 18.08 0.65 -4.31
N THR A 170 17.82 0.67 -5.61
CA THR A 170 16.94 1.64 -6.26
C THR A 170 15.61 0.98 -6.61
N LEU A 171 14.51 1.63 -6.25
CA LEU A 171 13.15 1.17 -6.50
C LEU A 171 12.37 2.24 -7.24
N VAL A 172 11.62 1.86 -8.28
CA VAL A 172 10.54 2.70 -8.80
C VAL A 172 9.42 2.72 -7.76
N ASN A 173 8.94 3.89 -7.38
CA ASN A 173 7.92 4.02 -6.35
C ASN A 173 6.61 3.39 -6.80
N GLY A 174 6.07 2.44 -6.03
CA GLY A 174 4.78 1.78 -6.33
C GLY A 174 3.55 2.71 -6.17
N LYS A 175 3.80 3.98 -5.84
CA LYS A 175 2.82 5.08 -5.79
C LYS A 175 3.20 6.22 -6.74
N GLN A 176 4.10 6.00 -7.70
CA GLN A 176 4.39 6.96 -8.76
C GLN A 176 3.07 7.30 -9.47
N GLY A 177 2.77 8.60 -9.55
CA GLY A 177 1.51 9.12 -10.08
C GLY A 177 0.61 9.81 -9.03
N ASN A 178 -0.17 10.79 -9.48
CA ASN A 178 -1.17 11.52 -8.69
C ASN A 178 -0.65 12.17 -7.39
N GLY A 179 0.65 12.52 -7.36
CA GLY A 179 1.28 13.20 -6.22
C GLY A 179 1.35 12.39 -4.93
N ARG A 180 1.35 11.04 -5.02
CA ARG A 180 1.32 10.12 -3.86
C ARG A 180 2.69 9.59 -3.44
N ALA A 181 3.73 9.80 -4.25
CA ALA A 181 5.15 9.57 -3.93
C ALA A 181 5.93 10.90 -3.93
N HIS A 182 7.10 10.94 -3.26
CA HIS A 182 8.00 12.10 -3.25
C HIS A 182 8.89 12.18 -4.51
N GLY A 183 8.83 11.18 -5.39
CA GLY A 183 9.62 11.08 -6.60
C GLY A 183 9.22 9.86 -7.43
N GLU A 184 9.81 9.72 -8.60
CA GLU A 184 9.67 8.53 -9.45
C GLU A 184 10.35 7.32 -8.82
N THR A 185 11.60 7.47 -8.39
CA THR A 185 12.37 6.46 -7.66
C THR A 185 12.51 6.81 -6.19
N ARG A 186 12.98 5.82 -5.43
CA ARG A 186 13.57 5.98 -4.10
C ARG A 186 14.81 5.11 -3.96
N VAL A 187 15.74 5.53 -3.12
CA VAL A 187 17.01 4.87 -2.89
C VAL A 187 17.14 4.44 -1.43
N LEU A 188 17.65 3.23 -1.22
CA LEU A 188 18.04 2.72 0.08
C LEU A 188 19.53 2.37 0.00
N ARG A 189 20.35 2.94 0.88
CA ARG A 189 21.80 2.69 0.96
C ARG A 189 22.18 2.03 2.27
N TRP A 190 23.19 1.17 2.24
CA TRP A 190 23.75 0.52 3.42
C TRP A 190 25.27 0.62 3.39
N GLU A 191 25.85 1.04 4.52
CA GLU A 191 27.31 1.04 4.72
C GLU A 191 27.86 -0.38 4.64
N TRP A 192 27.07 -1.36 5.11
CA TRP A 192 27.40 -2.77 5.07
C TRP A 192 26.13 -3.63 5.06
N LEU A 193 26.22 -4.79 4.42
CA LEU A 193 25.23 -5.87 4.50
C LEU A 193 25.93 -7.22 4.64
N PRO A 194 25.38 -8.16 5.44
CA PRO A 194 25.78 -9.56 5.41
C PRO A 194 25.65 -10.14 4.00
N GLU A 195 26.61 -10.97 3.60
CA GLU A 195 26.62 -11.62 2.27
C GLU A 195 25.36 -12.44 2.01
N GLU A 196 24.84 -13.15 3.02
CA GLU A 196 23.57 -13.87 2.92
C GLU A 196 22.41 -12.96 2.52
N LEU A 197 22.31 -11.75 3.09
CA LEU A 197 21.26 -10.80 2.74
C LEU A 197 21.47 -10.21 1.35
N VAL A 198 22.72 -10.04 0.91
CA VAL A 198 23.05 -9.63 -0.45
C VAL A 198 22.56 -10.68 -1.45
N ASP A 199 22.84 -11.95 -1.20
CA ASP A 199 22.47 -13.04 -2.09
C ASP A 199 20.96 -13.29 -2.11
N GLN A 200 20.30 -13.28 -0.94
CA GLN A 200 18.83 -13.36 -0.86
C GLN A 200 18.17 -12.18 -1.59
N THR A 201 18.73 -10.97 -1.48
CA THR A 201 18.22 -9.78 -2.19
C THR A 201 18.34 -9.97 -3.71
N LYS A 202 19.48 -10.45 -4.20
CA LYS A 202 19.68 -10.75 -5.62
C LYS A 202 18.75 -11.86 -6.11
N ALA A 203 18.62 -12.95 -5.36
CA ALA A 203 17.75 -14.08 -5.69
C ALA A 203 16.28 -13.64 -5.79
N TRP A 204 15.79 -12.86 -4.83
CA TRP A 204 14.42 -12.34 -4.88
C TRP A 204 14.18 -11.40 -6.07
N ILE A 205 15.12 -10.49 -6.35
CA ILE A 205 15.03 -9.58 -7.50
C ILE A 205 15.03 -10.38 -8.80
N PHE A 206 15.86 -11.41 -8.91
CA PHE A 206 15.90 -12.29 -10.07
C PHE A 206 14.54 -12.98 -10.27
N ALA A 207 14.01 -13.66 -9.26
CA ALA A 207 12.72 -14.34 -9.33
C ALA A 207 11.56 -13.39 -9.68
N ALA A 208 11.56 -12.18 -9.11
CA ALA A 208 10.55 -11.17 -9.40
C ALA A 208 10.63 -10.66 -10.85
N ARG A 209 11.83 -10.43 -11.36
CA ARG A 209 12.07 -9.97 -12.74
C ARG A 209 11.75 -11.05 -13.76
N GLU A 210 12.17 -12.28 -13.51
CA GLU A 210 11.89 -13.42 -14.39
C GLU A 210 10.38 -13.65 -14.50
N ALA A 211 9.67 -13.71 -13.37
CA ALA A 211 8.22 -13.84 -13.39
C ALA A 211 7.53 -12.65 -14.07
N ALA A 212 8.07 -11.43 -13.94
CA ALA A 212 7.52 -10.27 -14.65
C ALA A 212 7.76 -10.34 -16.17
N ALA A 213 8.96 -10.73 -16.60
CA ALA A 213 9.31 -10.92 -18.01
C ALA A 213 8.42 -11.99 -18.66
N ASN A 214 8.05 -13.02 -17.90
CA ASN A 214 7.14 -14.08 -18.33
C ASN A 214 5.64 -13.74 -18.16
N GLY A 215 5.29 -12.52 -17.75
CA GLY A 215 3.90 -12.10 -17.51
C GLY A 215 3.21 -12.81 -16.35
N SER A 216 3.95 -13.52 -15.49
CA SER A 216 3.46 -14.38 -14.42
C SER A 216 3.66 -13.81 -13.01
N TYR A 217 4.15 -12.58 -12.88
CA TYR A 217 4.44 -11.97 -11.56
C TYR A 217 3.21 -11.92 -10.63
N GLU A 218 2.02 -11.59 -11.15
CA GLU A 218 0.79 -11.57 -10.34
C GLU A 218 0.42 -12.98 -9.83
N THR A 219 0.68 -14.01 -10.64
CA THR A 219 0.54 -15.42 -10.27
C THR A 219 1.56 -15.80 -9.19
N LEU A 220 2.83 -15.43 -9.35
CA LEU A 220 3.86 -15.65 -8.33
C LEU A 220 3.40 -15.07 -6.98
N ILE A 221 3.00 -13.81 -6.94
CA ILE A 221 2.53 -13.18 -5.69
C ILE A 221 1.31 -13.90 -5.10
N THR A 222 0.33 -14.26 -5.93
CA THR A 222 -0.88 -14.95 -5.46
C THR A 222 -0.56 -16.34 -4.86
N THR A 223 0.39 -17.06 -5.45
CA THR A 223 0.82 -18.38 -4.94
C THR A 223 1.63 -18.24 -3.65
N LEU A 224 2.49 -17.23 -3.52
CA LEU A 224 3.19 -16.91 -2.28
C LEU A 224 2.22 -16.52 -1.16
N GLU A 225 1.22 -15.69 -1.45
CA GLU A 225 0.17 -15.34 -0.48
C GLU A 225 -0.62 -16.57 -0.01
N SER A 226 -0.91 -17.50 -0.93
CA SER A 226 -1.63 -18.74 -0.64
C SER A 226 -0.81 -19.68 0.23
N LEU A 227 0.48 -19.84 -0.08
CA LEU A 227 1.43 -20.61 0.74
C LEU A 227 1.55 -20.00 2.14
N MET A 228 1.81 -18.69 2.22
CA MET A 228 1.88 -17.94 3.48
C MET A 228 0.62 -18.10 4.33
N ARG A 229 -0.56 -18.05 3.71
CA ARG A 229 -1.84 -18.23 4.41
C ARG A 229 -2.00 -19.64 4.97
N ARG A 230 -1.60 -20.69 4.24
CA ARG A 230 -1.62 -22.07 4.76
C ARG A 230 -0.65 -22.22 5.93
N LEU A 231 0.60 -21.81 5.74
CA LEU A 231 1.66 -21.92 6.75
C LEU A 231 1.27 -21.21 8.04
N THR A 232 0.86 -19.96 7.96
CA THR A 232 0.48 -19.19 9.15
C THR A 232 -0.78 -19.72 9.84
N LYS A 233 -1.71 -20.35 9.11
CA LYS A 233 -2.86 -21.03 9.72
C LYS A 233 -2.43 -22.25 10.53
N GLN A 234 -1.47 -23.03 10.01
CA GLN A 234 -0.92 -24.21 10.67
C GLN A 234 -0.02 -23.85 11.87
N LEU A 235 0.89 -22.90 11.70
CA LEU A 235 1.83 -22.47 12.75
C LEU A 235 1.13 -21.71 13.88
N PHE A 236 0.05 -20.99 13.55
CA PHE A 236 -0.65 -20.10 14.48
C PHE A 236 -2.17 -20.34 14.46
N PRO A 237 -2.65 -21.53 14.88
CA PRO A 237 -4.06 -21.91 14.74
C PRO A 237 -5.00 -21.04 15.59
N THR A 238 -4.55 -20.57 16.75
CA THR A 238 -5.38 -19.80 17.70
C THR A 238 -5.28 -18.28 17.53
N ARG A 239 -4.33 -17.77 16.73
CA ARG A 239 -4.14 -16.32 16.60
C ARG A 239 -5.25 -15.68 15.78
N LYS A 240 -5.89 -14.64 16.36
CA LYS A 240 -6.93 -13.84 15.70
C LYS A 240 -6.40 -13.03 14.50
N ARG A 241 -5.11 -12.69 14.50
CA ARG A 241 -4.40 -12.00 13.42
C ARG A 241 -3.16 -12.78 13.06
N ARG A 242 -2.85 -12.90 11.77
CA ARG A 242 -1.70 -13.66 11.27
C ARG A 242 -0.82 -12.83 10.36
N PRO A 243 0.50 -13.12 10.29
CA PRO A 243 1.38 -12.49 9.33
C PRO A 243 0.95 -12.74 7.89
N THR A 244 1.30 -11.82 7.01
CA THR A 244 1.04 -11.85 5.55
C THR A 244 2.28 -11.31 4.84
N LEU A 245 2.36 -11.38 3.51
CA LEU A 245 3.47 -10.75 2.77
C LEU A 245 3.61 -9.26 3.11
N SER A 246 2.50 -8.55 3.28
CA SER A 246 2.51 -7.13 3.66
C SER A 246 3.05 -6.85 5.06
N SER A 247 3.15 -7.87 5.93
CA SER A 247 3.72 -7.74 7.27
C SER A 247 5.22 -7.44 7.23
N ALA A 248 5.94 -7.91 6.22
CA ALA A 248 7.36 -7.62 6.03
C ALA A 248 7.64 -6.12 5.93
N ARG A 249 6.87 -5.42 5.10
CA ARG A 249 6.94 -3.96 5.00
C ARG A 249 6.61 -3.25 6.31
N HIS A 250 5.66 -3.78 7.09
CA HIS A 250 5.31 -3.21 8.37
C HIS A 250 6.43 -3.38 9.41
N ALA A 251 7.10 -4.53 9.43
CA ALA A 251 8.25 -4.80 10.28
C ALA A 251 9.42 -3.85 9.95
N ALA A 252 9.78 -3.74 8.67
CA ALA A 252 10.79 -2.76 8.21
C ALA A 252 10.48 -1.34 8.68
N THR A 253 9.22 -0.91 8.50
CA THR A 253 8.81 0.45 8.90
C THR A 253 8.88 0.66 10.42
N ALA A 254 8.49 -0.34 11.22
CA ALA A 254 8.60 -0.24 12.68
C ALA A 254 10.06 -0.08 13.12
N ARG A 255 10.97 -0.88 12.53
CA ARG A 255 12.41 -0.78 12.80
C ARG A 255 12.97 0.59 12.44
N TRP A 256 12.65 1.13 11.27
CA TRP A 256 13.13 2.46 10.88
C TRP A 256 12.61 3.57 11.79
N LYS A 257 11.36 3.45 12.25
CA LYS A 257 10.82 4.40 13.25
C LYS A 257 11.54 4.31 14.58
N MET A 258 11.97 3.14 15.02
CA MET A 258 12.81 3.05 16.22
C MET A 258 14.10 3.85 16.06
N ASN A 259 14.77 3.63 14.92
CA ASN A 259 16.11 4.16 14.71
C ASN A 259 16.14 5.65 14.35
N TYR A 260 15.08 6.18 13.73
CA TYR A 260 15.04 7.58 13.29
C TYR A 260 14.05 8.46 14.07
N VAL A 261 13.00 7.89 14.69
CA VAL A 261 11.91 8.68 15.30
C VAL A 261 11.90 8.54 16.82
N VAL A 262 12.16 7.36 17.38
CA VAL A 262 12.18 7.16 18.85
C VAL A 262 13.50 7.57 19.47
N SER A 263 14.60 7.37 18.75
CA SER A 263 15.94 7.82 19.14
C SER A 263 16.12 9.35 19.08
N ALA A 264 15.15 10.08 18.51
CA ALA A 264 15.19 11.53 18.36
C ALA A 264 15.25 12.24 19.72
N ARG A 265 16.13 13.23 19.85
CA ARG A 265 16.36 13.98 21.10
C ARG A 265 15.64 15.32 21.16
N SER A 266 15.22 15.83 20.00
CA SER A 266 14.48 17.07 19.84
C SER A 266 13.21 16.87 18.99
N ALA A 267 12.37 17.90 18.93
CA ALA A 267 11.19 17.88 18.05
C ALA A 267 11.62 17.91 16.57
N GLU A 268 12.68 18.66 16.27
CA GLU A 268 13.30 18.81 14.96
C GLU A 268 13.87 17.47 14.48
N ASP A 269 14.59 16.74 15.33
CA ASP A 269 15.11 15.40 15.03
C ASP A 269 13.97 14.43 14.70
N LYS A 270 12.87 14.53 15.43
CA LYS A 270 11.71 13.67 15.24
C LYS A 270 11.01 13.95 13.91
N GLU A 271 10.89 15.23 13.53
CA GLU A 271 10.37 15.62 12.21
C GLU A 271 11.27 15.09 11.09
N LEU A 272 12.59 15.27 11.22
CA LEU A 272 13.57 14.75 10.27
C LEU A 272 13.46 13.23 10.16
N GLY A 273 13.36 12.53 11.29
CA GLY A 273 13.18 11.08 11.32
C GLY A 273 11.91 10.60 10.62
N LEU A 274 10.80 11.34 10.74
CA LEU A 274 9.57 11.04 10.02
C LEU A 274 9.72 11.26 8.51
N ALA A 275 10.44 12.31 8.09
CA ALA A 275 10.76 12.56 6.69
C ALA A 275 11.67 11.47 6.12
N ILE A 276 12.69 11.02 6.86
CA ILE A 276 13.57 9.90 6.52
C ILE A 276 12.74 8.63 6.29
N VAL A 277 11.87 8.26 7.25
CA VAL A 277 11.01 7.07 7.12
C VAL A 277 10.07 7.21 5.91
N ALA A 278 9.53 8.41 5.64
CA ALA A 278 8.66 8.64 4.49
C ALA A 278 9.42 8.51 3.15
N ALA A 279 10.65 9.01 3.07
CA ALA A 279 11.52 8.87 1.91
C ALA A 279 11.86 7.40 1.65
N LEU A 280 12.36 6.69 2.67
CA LEU A 280 12.60 5.24 2.59
C LEU A 280 11.35 4.46 2.16
N LEU A 281 10.15 4.94 2.51
CA LEU A 281 8.87 4.33 2.14
C LEU A 281 8.26 4.80 0.80
N GLY A 282 8.87 5.74 0.09
CA GLY A 282 8.32 6.25 -1.16
C GLY A 282 7.05 7.07 -0.98
N HIS A 283 6.87 7.73 0.16
CA HIS A 283 5.66 8.51 0.47
C HIS A 283 5.87 9.98 0.10
N ALA A 284 4.81 10.62 -0.39
CA ALA A 284 4.83 12.06 -0.67
C ALA A 284 4.67 12.96 0.57
N THR A 285 4.25 12.38 1.71
CA THR A 285 4.06 13.07 2.98
C THR A 285 4.49 12.19 4.15
N ASP A 286 4.91 12.83 5.24
CA ASP A 286 5.23 12.20 6.53
C ASP A 286 3.99 11.68 7.30
N GLU A 287 2.79 12.17 6.99
CA GLU A 287 1.52 11.80 7.64
C GLU A 287 1.23 10.28 7.58
N THR A 288 1.61 9.62 6.48
CA THR A 288 1.38 8.18 6.36
C THR A 288 2.35 7.39 7.25
N ALA A 289 3.57 7.91 7.43
CA ALA A 289 4.54 7.36 8.35
C ALA A 289 4.05 7.47 9.79
N THR A 290 3.36 8.55 10.18
CA THR A 290 2.87 8.71 11.57
C THR A 290 1.71 7.77 11.93
N ARG A 291 0.68 7.60 11.08
CA ARG A 291 -0.60 6.96 11.48
C ARG A 291 -0.76 5.46 11.18
N HIS A 292 -0.13 4.92 10.14
CA HIS A 292 -0.58 3.63 9.57
C HIS A 292 0.31 2.41 9.86
N TYR A 293 1.55 2.62 10.30
CA TYR A 293 2.53 1.55 10.53
C TYR A 293 2.63 1.12 11.99
N ALA A 294 3.23 -0.05 12.24
CA ALA A 294 3.46 -0.55 13.59
C ALA A 294 4.21 0.48 14.45
N ARG A 295 3.93 0.47 15.76
CA ARG A 295 4.56 1.37 16.73
C ARG A 295 6.00 0.90 16.96
N ALA A 296 6.83 1.83 17.37
CA ALA A 296 8.26 1.67 17.35
C ALA A 296 8.75 0.57 18.33
N GLY A 297 8.22 0.46 19.55
CA GLY A 297 8.73 -0.40 20.62
C GLY A 297 8.70 -1.94 20.43
N GLU A 298 8.67 -2.46 19.21
CA GLU A 298 8.44 -3.88 18.89
C GLU A 298 9.41 -4.49 17.87
N ALA A 299 10.46 -3.79 17.44
CA ALA A 299 11.46 -4.31 16.49
C ALA A 299 12.82 -4.47 17.18
N HIS A 300 13.33 -5.71 17.25
CA HIS A 300 14.72 -5.99 17.60
C HIS A 300 15.61 -5.84 16.35
N GLY A 301 16.90 -5.52 16.53
CA GLY A 301 17.88 -5.15 15.49
C GLY A 301 18.26 -6.24 14.48
N ARG A 302 17.31 -7.06 14.00
CA ARG A 302 17.53 -8.19 13.09
C ARG A 302 18.15 -7.81 11.75
N PHE A 303 17.82 -6.63 11.22
CA PHE A 303 18.27 -6.21 9.90
C PHE A 303 18.92 -4.82 9.96
N PRO A 304 20.04 -4.61 9.23
CA PRO A 304 20.63 -3.29 9.07
C PRO A 304 19.61 -2.26 8.57
N THR A 305 19.71 -1.04 9.06
CA THR A 305 18.81 0.05 8.68
C THR A 305 19.41 0.83 7.51
N PRO A 306 18.68 0.99 6.40
CA PRO A 306 19.15 1.78 5.27
C PRO A 306 19.08 3.28 5.57
N THR A 307 20.00 4.02 4.95
CA THR A 307 19.94 5.48 4.87
C THR A 307 19.34 5.89 3.52
N PRO A 308 18.36 6.82 3.48
CA PRO A 308 17.86 7.37 2.22
C PRO A 308 18.83 8.41 1.68
N ASP A 309 18.70 8.74 0.40
CA ASP A 309 19.40 9.88 -0.18
C ASP A 309 18.81 11.21 0.38
N PRO A 310 19.63 12.14 0.90
CA PRO A 310 19.17 13.40 1.49
C PRO A 310 18.28 14.24 0.58
N ALA A 311 18.54 14.22 -0.73
CA ALA A 311 17.72 14.94 -1.71
C ALA A 311 16.30 14.35 -1.79
N GLU A 312 16.10 13.06 -1.49
CA GLU A 312 14.76 12.45 -1.43
C GLU A 312 14.01 12.85 -0.17
N VAL A 313 14.72 12.92 0.96
CA VAL A 313 14.17 13.40 2.24
C VAL A 313 13.64 14.82 2.07
N ALA A 314 14.40 15.70 1.40
CA ALA A 314 14.00 17.08 1.13
C ALA A 314 12.72 17.21 0.28
N ARG A 315 12.41 16.21 -0.57
CA ARG A 315 11.19 16.19 -1.40
C ARG A 315 9.93 15.75 -0.62
N VAL A 316 10.07 15.21 0.58
CA VAL A 316 8.92 14.80 1.40
C VAL A 316 8.20 16.04 1.92
N ARG A 317 6.90 16.15 1.61
CA ARG A 317 6.08 17.27 2.11
C ARG A 317 5.75 17.06 3.58
N LYS A 318 6.18 18.00 4.42
CA LYS A 318 5.83 18.04 5.84
C LYS A 318 4.34 18.29 6.00
N ARG A 319 3.64 17.37 6.66
CA ARG A 319 2.24 17.50 7.09
C ARG A 319 2.06 17.15 8.55
N TYR A 320 3.09 16.63 9.21
CA TYR A 320 3.13 16.59 10.65
C TYR A 320 3.22 18.03 11.18
N SER A 321 2.22 18.44 11.95
CA SER A 321 2.33 19.63 12.80
C SER A 321 2.20 19.17 14.25
N THR A 322 3.07 19.69 15.11
CA THR A 322 3.09 19.47 16.56
C THR A 322 1.92 20.15 17.28
N ALA A 323 0.91 20.64 16.56
CA ALA A 323 -0.27 21.32 17.12
C ALA A 323 -1.28 20.33 17.74
N LEU A 324 -0.86 19.65 18.81
CA LEU A 324 -1.70 18.88 19.73
C LEU A 324 -1.24 19.15 21.17
N GLY A 325 -1.25 20.43 21.55
CA GLY A 325 -1.06 20.91 22.93
C GLY A 325 -2.22 21.76 23.46
N ALA A 326 -3.02 22.39 22.59
CA ALA A 326 -4.19 23.15 23.03
C ALA A 326 -5.43 22.24 23.05
N ARG A 327 -5.73 21.66 24.23
CA ARG A 327 -7.09 21.22 24.53
C ARG A 327 -8.01 22.43 24.33
N ARG A 328 -8.88 22.39 23.32
CA ARG A 328 -10.10 23.22 23.32
C ARG A 328 -10.92 22.74 24.50
N THR A 329 -10.83 23.45 25.62
CA THR A 329 -11.85 23.43 26.65
C THR A 329 -13.11 23.98 26.01
N VAL A 330 -14.04 23.08 25.66
CA VAL A 330 -15.42 23.46 25.37
C VAL A 330 -16.07 23.72 26.73
N PRO A 331 -16.60 24.92 27.02
CA PRO A 331 -17.40 25.12 28.21
C PRO A 331 -18.67 24.29 28.06
N LYS A 332 -18.99 23.46 29.06
CA LYS A 332 -20.29 22.81 29.13
C LYS A 332 -21.36 23.87 29.48
N PRO A 333 -22.57 23.78 28.90
CA PRO A 333 -23.72 24.57 29.33
C PRO A 333 -24.14 24.25 30.75
#